data_AF-A0A377NGR8-F1
#
_entry.id   AF-A0A377NGR8-F1
#
_cell.length_a   1.000
_cell.length_b   1.000
_cell.length_c   1.000
_cell.angle_alpha   90.00
_cell.angle_beta   90.00
_cell.angle_gamma   90.00
#
_symmetry.space_group_name_H-M   'P 1'
#
loop_
_entity.id
_entity.type
_entity.pdbx_description
1 polymer ?
#
loop_
_entity_poly.entity_id
_entity_poly.type
_entity_poly.pdbx_seq_one_letter_code
_entity_poly.pdbx_strand_id
1 'polypeptide(L)'
;MRHLAAILPIITLLAACSSKPTPPPDGPRNPFSGGNSAASTPSSAPGGFLLQPEHSGQLQNGDFAYDAGMNAFVDKMVREHGFDRQQLHDVLAQTKRLGFVLRLMDQQAPTGGPPSGPNGAWLRYRRQVHYAG
;
A
#
# COMPACT_ATOMS: atom_id res chain seq x y z
N MET A 1 -32.68 10.09 -44.40
CA MET A 1 -31.34 9.48 -44.61
C MET A 1 -30.18 10.50 -44.64
N ARG A 2 -30.32 11.73 -44.13
CA ARG A 2 -29.24 12.75 -44.15
C ARG A 2 -28.67 13.12 -42.77
N HIS A 3 -29.34 12.74 -41.69
CA HIS A 3 -28.91 13.04 -40.31
C HIS A 3 -27.90 12.03 -39.75
N LEU A 4 -27.77 10.85 -40.36
CA LEU A 4 -26.79 9.83 -39.96
C LEU A 4 -25.36 10.15 -40.42
N ALA A 5 -25.19 10.99 -41.44
CA ALA A 5 -23.87 11.37 -41.96
C ALA A 5 -23.15 12.44 -41.12
N ALA A 6 -23.86 13.09 -40.18
CA ALA A 6 -23.33 14.17 -39.36
C ALA A 6 -22.82 13.71 -37.98
N ILE A 7 -23.04 12.45 -37.59
CA ILE A 7 -22.68 11.92 -36.27
C ILE A 7 -21.27 11.29 -36.27
N LEU A 8 -20.77 10.92 -37.45
CA LEU A 8 -19.48 10.26 -37.63
C LEU A 8 -18.24 11.10 -37.22
N PRO A 9 -18.17 12.44 -37.40
CA PRO A 9 -16.98 13.22 -37.01
C PRO A 9 -16.89 13.50 -35.50
N ILE A 10 -17.99 13.32 -34.75
CA ILE A 10 -17.98 13.53 -33.28
C ILE A 10 -17.31 12.33 -32.59
N ILE A 11 -17.46 11.12 -33.14
CA ILE A 11 -16.91 9.89 -32.55
C ILE A 11 -15.38 9.83 -32.70
N THR A 12 -14.81 10.41 -33.76
CA THR A 12 -13.35 10.47 -33.96
C THR A 12 -12.64 11.44 -33.01
N LEU A 13 -13.32 12.51 -32.58
CA LEU A 13 -12.80 13.48 -31.60
C LEU A 13 -12.73 12.91 -30.17
N LEU A 14 -13.61 11.97 -29.80
CA LEU A 14 -13.58 11.35 -28.46
C LEU A 14 -12.46 10.29 -28.31
N ALA A 15 -11.91 9.76 -29.39
CA ALA A 15 -10.85 8.73 -29.32
C ALA A 15 -9.46 9.30 -28.99
N ALA A 16 -9.26 10.62 -29.06
CA ALA A 16 -7.97 11.27 -28.82
C ALA A 16 -7.69 11.55 -27.31
N CYS A 17 -8.64 11.30 -26.41
CA CYS A 17 -8.44 11.42 -24.97
C CYS A 17 -8.00 10.11 -24.27
N SER A 18 -7.50 9.12 -25.02
CA SER A 18 -6.83 7.95 -24.43
C SER A 18 -5.37 8.31 -24.10
N SER A 19 -5.17 9.15 -23.08
CA SER A 19 -3.84 9.43 -22.54
C SER A 19 -3.32 8.16 -21.85
N LYS A 20 -2.45 7.42 -22.52
CA LYS A 20 -1.67 6.36 -21.88
C LYS A 20 -0.67 7.05 -20.92
N PRO A 21 -0.70 6.77 -19.61
CA PRO A 21 0.29 7.34 -18.71
C PRO A 21 1.67 6.80 -19.09
N THR A 22 2.59 7.72 -19.39
CA THR A 22 4.02 7.44 -19.46
C THR A 22 4.44 6.87 -18.10
N PRO A 23 5.04 5.67 -18.03
CA PRO A 23 5.55 5.15 -16.77
C PRO A 23 6.58 6.15 -16.24
N PRO A 24 6.50 6.54 -14.95
CA PRO A 24 7.51 7.38 -14.35
C PRO A 24 8.89 6.70 -14.52
N PRO A 25 9.96 7.48 -14.73
CA PRO A 25 11.32 6.95 -14.74
C PRO A 25 11.55 6.16 -13.45
N ASP A 26 12.26 5.04 -13.56
CA ASP A 26 12.55 4.09 -12.48
C ASP A 26 13.07 4.79 -11.22
N GLY A 27 12.14 5.24 -10.37
CA GLY A 27 12.41 5.59 -8.98
C GLY A 27 12.83 4.33 -8.22
N PRO A 28 13.38 4.47 -7.01
CA PRO A 28 13.88 3.33 -6.24
C PRO A 28 12.82 2.23 -6.17
N ARG A 29 13.11 1.14 -6.90
CA ARG A 29 12.27 -0.04 -7.00
C ARG A 29 11.97 -0.51 -5.59
N ASN A 30 10.70 -0.48 -5.18
CA ASN A 30 10.32 -1.06 -3.91
C ASN A 30 10.55 -2.59 -4.02
N PRO A 31 11.51 -3.17 -3.28
CA PRO A 31 11.78 -4.61 -3.38
C PRO A 31 10.63 -5.47 -2.83
N PHE A 32 9.54 -4.84 -2.37
CA PHE A 32 8.36 -5.44 -1.76
C PHE A 32 7.16 -5.52 -2.70
N SER A 33 7.25 -5.02 -3.95
CA SER A 33 6.23 -5.28 -5.00
C SER A 33 6.47 -6.66 -5.62
N GLY A 34 6.43 -7.70 -4.78
CA GLY A 34 6.33 -9.09 -5.20
C GLY A 34 4.88 -9.36 -5.56
N GLY A 35 4.63 -9.66 -6.83
CA GLY A 35 3.33 -9.47 -7.48
C GLY A 35 2.22 -10.45 -7.10
N ASN A 36 1.04 -9.86 -6.92
CA ASN A 36 -0.28 -10.46 -7.15
C ASN A 36 -1.35 -9.35 -7.02
N SER A 37 -1.32 -8.39 -7.95
CA SER A 37 -2.48 -7.53 -8.23
C SER A 37 -3.47 -8.33 -9.07
N ALA A 38 -4.21 -9.24 -8.43
CA ALA A 38 -5.44 -9.77 -9.03
C ALA A 38 -6.42 -8.61 -9.18
N ALA A 39 -6.95 -8.43 -10.39
CA ALA A 39 -7.82 -7.33 -10.78
C ALA A 39 -9.01 -7.20 -9.81
N SER A 40 -9.03 -6.11 -9.04
CA SER A 40 -10.13 -5.77 -8.14
C SER A 40 -11.34 -5.30 -8.96
N THR A 41 -12.35 -6.16 -9.05
CA THR A 41 -13.71 -5.74 -9.45
C THR A 41 -14.32 -4.95 -8.28
N PRO A 42 -14.95 -3.78 -8.50
CA PRO A 42 -15.55 -3.02 -7.42
C PRO A 42 -16.79 -3.75 -6.92
N SER A 43 -16.72 -4.33 -5.71
CA SER A 43 -17.89 -4.90 -5.04
C SER A 43 -18.59 -3.80 -4.24
N SER A 44 -19.77 -3.42 -4.72
CA SER A 44 -20.68 -2.49 -4.05
C SER A 44 -21.34 -3.18 -2.85
N ALA A 45 -20.77 -3.00 -1.65
CA ALA A 45 -21.47 -3.26 -0.39
C ALA A 45 -21.11 -2.17 0.64
N PRO A 46 -22.10 -1.61 1.37
CA PRO A 46 -21.84 -0.55 2.34
C PRO A 46 -21.30 -1.15 3.65
N GLY A 47 -20.07 -0.81 4.00
CA GLY A 47 -19.59 -0.81 5.39
C GLY A 47 -19.43 -2.18 6.06
N GLY A 48 -18.55 -3.02 5.54
CA GLY A 48 -18.08 -4.23 6.23
C GLY A 48 -16.91 -4.81 5.45
N PHE A 49 -15.79 -5.09 6.10
CA PHE A 49 -14.61 -5.65 5.47
C PHE A 49 -14.89 -7.08 4.99
N LEU A 50 -15.45 -7.22 3.77
CA LEU A 50 -15.62 -8.50 3.09
C LEU A 50 -14.33 -8.81 2.35
N LEU A 51 -13.46 -9.61 3.00
CA LEU A 51 -12.30 -10.17 2.33
C LEU A 51 -12.76 -11.15 1.25
N GLN A 52 -12.15 -11.07 0.07
CA GLN A 52 -12.38 -12.05 -0.99
C GLN A 52 -12.09 -13.48 -0.47
N PRO A 53 -12.80 -14.50 -0.98
CA PRO A 53 -12.59 -15.92 -0.66
C PRO A 53 -11.14 -16.39 -0.77
N GLU A 54 -10.29 -15.67 -1.52
CA GLU A 54 -8.85 -15.91 -1.65
C GLU A 54 -8.07 -15.88 -0.32
N HIS A 55 -8.65 -15.34 0.76
CA HIS A 55 -8.06 -15.40 2.10
C HIS A 55 -8.46 -16.66 2.88
N SER A 56 -9.33 -17.52 2.35
CA SER A 56 -9.70 -18.78 3.01
C SER A 56 -8.66 -19.87 2.71
N GLY A 57 -7.59 -19.86 3.50
CA GLY A 57 -6.52 -20.85 3.43
C GLY A 57 -5.84 -20.93 4.77
N GLN A 58 -5.87 -22.11 5.39
CA GLN A 58 -5.37 -22.36 6.73
C GLN A 58 -3.83 -22.22 6.76
N LEU A 59 -3.33 -20.99 6.77
CA LEU A 59 -1.92 -20.65 6.85
C LEU A 59 -1.52 -20.55 8.31
N GLN A 60 -1.39 -21.70 8.99
CA GLN A 60 -0.81 -21.76 10.34
C GLN A 60 0.72 -21.48 10.36
N ASN A 61 1.27 -20.86 9.31
CA ASN A 61 2.71 -20.76 9.08
C ASN A 61 3.17 -19.36 8.61
N GLY A 62 2.54 -18.31 9.14
CA GLY A 62 2.99 -16.92 8.95
C GLY A 62 4.07 -16.51 9.97
N ASP A 63 4.82 -15.44 9.67
CA ASP A 63 5.89 -14.92 10.54
C ASP A 63 5.40 -14.54 11.96
N PHE A 64 4.10 -14.33 12.12
CA PHE A 64 3.44 -13.96 13.37
C PHE A 64 2.51 -15.05 13.93
N ALA A 65 2.55 -16.28 13.42
CA ALA A 65 1.60 -17.35 13.79
C ALA A 65 1.59 -17.69 15.29
N TYR A 66 2.73 -17.54 15.98
CA TYR A 66 2.89 -17.83 17.41
C TYR A 66 3.20 -16.58 18.25
N ASP A 67 2.93 -15.38 17.72
CA ASP A 67 3.21 -14.13 18.42
C ASP A 67 2.08 -13.77 19.40
N ALA A 68 2.45 -13.51 20.66
CA ALA A 68 1.48 -13.14 21.69
C ALA A 68 0.83 -11.77 21.45
N GLY A 69 1.57 -10.83 20.85
CA GLY A 69 1.07 -9.51 20.49
C GLY A 69 0.03 -9.57 19.37
N MET A 70 0.24 -10.45 18.39
CA MET A 70 -0.70 -10.75 17.31
C MET A 70 -2.03 -11.27 17.86
N ASN A 71 -2.00 -12.24 18.77
CA ASN A 71 -3.21 -12.79 19.38
C ASN A 71 -3.98 -11.72 20.17
N ALA A 72 -3.28 -10.90 20.97
CA ALA A 72 -3.90 -9.80 21.71
C ALA A 72 -4.51 -8.73 20.77
N PHE A 73 -3.87 -8.45 19.64
CA PHE A 73 -4.40 -7.56 18.61
C PHE A 73 -5.68 -8.12 17.99
N VAL A 74 -5.69 -9.40 17.60
CA VAL A 74 -6.87 -10.08 17.06
C VAL A 74 -8.03 -10.01 18.06
N ASP A 75 -7.77 -10.34 19.33
CA ASP A 75 -8.79 -10.28 20.39
C ASP A 75 -9.40 -8.88 20.52
N LYS A 76 -8.56 -7.84 20.45
CA LYS A 76 -8.99 -6.45 20.49
C LYS A 76 -9.90 -6.11 19.30
N MET A 77 -9.49 -6.48 18.09
CA MET A 77 -10.23 -6.19 16.86
C MET A 77 -11.58 -6.90 16.82
N VAL A 78 -11.64 -8.17 17.27
CA VAL A 78 -12.90 -8.91 17.39
C VAL A 78 -13.83 -8.23 18.40
N ARG A 79 -13.32 -7.86 19.58
CA ARG A 79 -14.13 -7.28 20.65
C ARG A 79 -14.63 -5.86 20.35
N GLU A 80 -13.76 -5.00 19.81
CA GLU A 80 -14.06 -3.56 19.66
C GLU A 80 -14.68 -3.21 18.30
N HIS A 81 -14.43 -4.04 17.29
CA HIS A 81 -14.86 -3.74 15.92
C HIS A 81 -15.65 -4.88 15.27
N GLY A 82 -15.87 -6.00 15.96
CA GLY A 82 -16.72 -7.09 15.48
C GLY A 82 -16.14 -7.85 14.29
N PHE A 83 -14.82 -7.85 14.11
CA PHE A 83 -14.18 -8.65 13.05
C PHE A 83 -14.38 -10.15 13.29
N ASP A 84 -14.46 -10.92 12.21
CA ASP A 84 -14.36 -12.37 12.30
C ASP A 84 -12.90 -12.77 12.64
N ARG A 85 -12.76 -13.60 13.66
CA ARG A 85 -11.45 -14.03 14.17
C ARG A 85 -10.67 -14.80 13.11
N GLN A 86 -11.31 -15.75 12.44
CA GLN A 86 -10.63 -16.63 11.50
C GLN A 86 -10.16 -15.84 10.27
N GLN A 87 -11.05 -15.01 9.73
CA GLN A 87 -10.78 -14.13 8.61
C GLN A 87 -9.59 -13.18 8.90
N LEU A 88 -9.49 -12.67 10.13
CA LEU A 88 -8.39 -11.80 10.52
C LEU A 88 -7.07 -12.58 10.68
N HIS A 89 -7.11 -13.79 11.24
CA HIS A 89 -5.94 -14.67 11.29
C HIS A 89 -5.43 -15.02 9.89
N ASP A 90 -6.33 -15.32 8.95
CA ASP A 90 -5.91 -15.74 7.62
C ASP A 90 -5.22 -14.60 6.83
N VAL A 91 -5.67 -13.34 7.01
CA VAL A 91 -4.94 -12.19 6.45
C VAL A 91 -3.60 -11.99 7.12
N LEU A 92 -3.58 -12.02 8.46
CA LEU A 92 -2.35 -11.76 9.20
C LEU A 92 -1.31 -12.87 9.00
N ALA A 93 -1.74 -14.09 8.69
CA ALA A 93 -0.87 -15.18 8.29
C ALA A 93 -0.08 -14.91 7.00
N GLN A 94 -0.57 -14.05 6.12
CA GLN A 94 0.12 -13.66 4.88
C GLN A 94 1.16 -12.54 5.11
N THR A 95 1.16 -11.92 6.29
CA THR A 95 2.06 -10.82 6.59
C THR A 95 3.47 -11.30 6.88
N LYS A 96 4.46 -10.45 6.58
CA LYS A 96 5.88 -10.73 6.78
C LYS A 96 6.49 -9.80 7.83
N ARG A 97 7.37 -10.36 8.66
CA ARG A 97 8.18 -9.59 9.61
C ARG A 97 9.39 -9.00 8.90
N LEU A 98 9.30 -7.71 8.59
CA LEU A 98 10.36 -7.00 7.86
C LEU A 98 11.45 -6.48 8.80
N GLY A 99 12.53 -7.26 8.98
CA GLY A 99 13.66 -6.86 9.84
C GLY A 99 14.35 -5.56 9.43
N PHE A 100 14.28 -5.15 8.16
CA PHE A 100 14.75 -3.83 7.72
C PHE A 100 13.93 -2.69 8.32
N VAL A 101 12.60 -2.83 8.40
CA VAL A 101 11.72 -1.81 9.00
C VAL A 101 12.08 -1.61 10.46
N LEU A 102 12.27 -2.70 11.21
CA LEU A 102 12.66 -2.63 12.62
C LEU A 102 13.98 -1.86 12.79
N ARG A 103 15.01 -2.22 12.01
CA ARG A 103 16.31 -1.51 12.06
C ARG A 103 16.19 -0.04 11.66
N LEU A 104 15.36 0.29 10.67
CA LEU A 104 15.15 1.66 10.25
C LEU A 104 14.47 2.49 11.36
N MET A 105 13.48 1.92 12.02
CA MET A 105 12.82 2.56 13.17
C MET A 105 13.80 2.76 14.33
N ASP A 106 14.63 1.76 14.64
CA ASP A 106 15.66 1.86 15.69
C ASP A 106 16.69 2.96 15.39
N GLN A 107 17.12 3.09 14.13
CA GLN A 107 18.04 4.16 13.71
C GLN A 107 17.44 5.57 13.83
N GLN A 108 16.11 5.68 13.73
CA GLN A 108 15.38 6.94 13.84
C GLN A 108 14.91 7.23 15.28
N ALA A 109 15.13 6.32 16.22
CA ALA A 109 14.76 6.52 17.61
C ALA A 109 15.48 7.76 18.18
N PRO A 110 14.79 8.62 18.94
CA PRO A 110 15.41 9.83 19.50
C PRO A 110 16.63 9.47 20.34
N THR A 111 17.82 9.87 19.86
CA THR A 111 19.06 9.77 20.62
C THR A 111 19.30 11.11 21.29
N GLY A 112 19.25 11.14 22.63
CA GLY A 112 19.46 12.35 23.40
C GLY A 112 20.87 12.89 23.19
N GLY A 113 21.00 14.03 22.55
CA GLY A 113 22.28 14.71 22.37
C GLY A 113 22.05 16.15 21.93
N PRO A 114 22.92 17.10 22.33
CA PRO A 114 22.84 18.45 21.81
C PRO A 114 23.02 18.40 20.28
N PRO A 115 22.32 19.25 19.52
CA PRO A 115 22.50 19.33 18.08
C PRO A 115 23.98 19.60 17.79
N SER A 116 24.54 18.85 16.85
CA SER A 116 25.84 19.22 16.29
C SER A 116 25.74 20.66 15.78
N GLY A 117 26.71 21.51 16.15
CA GLY A 117 26.71 22.95 15.88
C GLY A 117 26.57 23.29 14.38
N PRO A 118 26.75 24.56 13.97
CA PRO A 118 26.53 24.96 12.59
C PRO A 118 27.45 24.17 11.63
N ASN A 119 26.90 23.16 10.94
CA ASN A 119 27.61 22.24 10.05
C ASN A 119 27.04 22.23 8.61
N GLY A 120 26.15 23.17 8.29
CA GLY A 120 25.49 23.25 7.00
C GLY A 120 24.47 22.13 6.70
N ALA A 121 23.95 21.41 7.71
CA ALA A 121 22.95 20.35 7.52
C ALA A 121 21.73 20.81 6.70
N TRP A 122 21.22 22.00 6.97
CA TRP A 122 20.12 22.59 6.21
C TRP A 122 20.45 22.76 4.72
N LEU A 123 21.66 23.24 4.38
CA LEU A 123 22.06 23.42 2.98
C LEU A 123 22.15 22.08 2.23
N ARG A 124 22.59 21.01 2.91
CA ARG A 124 22.62 19.66 2.34
C ARG A 124 21.20 19.13 2.10
N TYR A 125 20.33 19.23 3.11
CA TYR A 125 18.94 18.81 2.98
C TYR A 125 18.21 19.59 1.88
N ARG A 126 18.33 20.93 1.86
CA ARG A 126 17.73 21.79 0.84
C ARG A 126 18.15 21.38 -0.56
N ARG A 127 19.43 21.04 -0.78
CA ARG A 127 19.91 20.58 -2.09
C ARG A 127 19.20 19.29 -2.54
N GLN A 128 18.95 18.36 -1.62
CA GLN A 128 18.31 17.08 -1.94
C GLN A 128 16.85 17.25 -2.38
N VAL A 129 16.13 18.24 -1.84
CA VAL A 129 14.73 18.49 -2.19
C VAL A 129 14.54 19.53 -3.32
N HIS A 130 15.42 20.52 -3.44
CA HIS A 130 15.27 21.62 -4.40
C HIS A 130 15.77 21.30 -5.82
N TYR A 131 16.71 20.36 -5.98
CA TYR A 131 17.25 19.98 -7.30
C TYR A 131 16.74 18.61 -7.79
N ALA A 132 15.70 18.08 -7.15
CA ALA A 132 15.10 16.77 -7.49
C ALA A 132 13.81 16.88 -8.30
N GLY A 133 13.44 18.08 -8.76
CA GLY A 133 12.37 18.33 -9.73
C GLY A 133 12.95 18.89 -11.02
#